data_AF-A0A920N7E1-F1
#
_entry.id   AF-A0A920N7E1-F1
#
_cell.length_a   1.000
_cell.length_b   1.000
_cell.length_c   1.000
_cell.angle_alpha   90.00
_cell.angle_beta   90.00
_cell.angle_gamma   90.00
#
_symmetry.space_group_name_H-M   'P 1'
#
loop_
_entity.id
_entity.type
_entity.pdbx_description
1 polymer ?
#
loop_
_entity_poly.entity_id
_entity_poly.type
_entity_poly.pdbx_seq_one_letter_code
_entity_poly.pdbx_strand_id
1 'polypeptide(L)' 'MKLLSGKPVKTARQWKQKRRPEFLRLFQDHVTARPRGRPSKMVFRRVESSQKALGGKAIRKQVRVLFDGTDKGPRWTC' A
#
# COMPACT_ATOMS: atom_id res chain seq x y z
N MET A 1 3.21 18.11 -21.44
CA MET A 1 3.33 17.78 -20.00
C MET A 1 4.18 18.83 -19.29
N LYS A 2 3.69 19.53 -18.26
CA LYS A 2 4.39 20.63 -17.57
C LYS A 2 4.57 20.33 -16.07
N LEU A 3 5.63 20.85 -15.46
CA LEU A 3 5.86 20.86 -14.01
C LEU A 3 4.93 21.86 -13.31
N LEU A 4 4.80 21.78 -11.98
CA LEU A 4 4.05 22.80 -11.22
C LEU A 4 4.64 24.19 -11.41
N SER A 5 5.95 24.28 -11.65
CA SER A 5 6.65 25.51 -11.98
C SER A 5 6.42 26.04 -13.40
N GLY A 6 5.48 25.46 -14.17
CA GLY A 6 5.20 25.83 -15.57
C GLY A 6 6.21 25.33 -16.61
N LYS A 7 7.38 24.82 -16.19
CA LYS A 7 8.43 24.32 -17.09
C LYS A 7 7.99 23.04 -17.80
N PRO A 8 8.29 22.87 -19.11
CA PRO A 8 7.94 21.63 -19.82
C PRO A 8 8.76 20.44 -19.30
N VAL A 9 8.09 19.29 -19.15
CA VAL A 9 8.72 17.99 -18.90
C VAL A 9 9.06 17.39 -20.26
N LYS A 10 10.36 17.25 -20.55
CA LYS A 10 10.87 16.78 -21.85
C LYS A 10 11.37 15.33 -21.82
N THR A 11 11.63 14.76 -20.64
CA THR A 11 12.23 13.41 -20.52
C THR A 11 11.57 12.57 -19.43
N ALA A 12 11.63 11.24 -19.58
CA ALA A 12 11.14 10.28 -18.59
C ALA A 12 11.84 10.43 -17.22
N ARG A 13 13.13 10.79 -17.22
CA ARG A 13 13.89 11.07 -15.99
C ARG A 13 13.33 12.30 -15.26
N GLN A 14 13.02 13.37 -16.00
CA GLN A 14 12.43 14.59 -15.44
C GLN A 14 11.03 14.35 -14.88
N TRP A 15 10.22 13.49 -15.53
CA TRP A 15 8.93 13.07 -14.98
C TRP A 15 9.09 12.33 -13.65
N LYS A 16 9.92 11.27 -13.62
CA LYS A 16 10.10 10.42 -12.43
C LYS A 16 10.64 11.21 -11.23
N GLN A 17 11.58 12.13 -11.45
CA GLN A 17 12.27 12.84 -10.37
C GLN A 17 11.55 14.10 -9.91
N LYS A 18 10.79 14.79 -10.77
CA LYS A 18 10.20 16.10 -10.44
C LYS A 18 8.67 16.06 -10.47
N ARG A 19 8.09 15.73 -11.63
CA ARG A 19 6.62 15.84 -11.79
C ARG A 19 5.85 14.80 -10.99
N ARG A 20 6.36 13.57 -10.90
CA ARG A 20 5.72 12.47 -10.14
C ARG A 20 5.63 12.78 -8.64
N PRO A 21 6.70 13.18 -7.94
CA PRO A 21 6.58 13.53 -6.52
C PRO A 21 5.72 14.78 -6.28
N GLU A 22 5.80 15.79 -7.15
CA GLU A 22 4.91 16.97 -7.12
C GLU A 22 3.42 16.58 -7.20
N PHE A 23 3.08 15.73 -8.16
CA PHE A 23 1.71 15.25 -8.34
C PHE A 23 1.24 14.40 -7.16
N LEU A 24 2.09 13.50 -6.66
CA LEU A 24 1.77 12.66 -5.50
C LEU A 24 1.49 13.50 -4.25
N ARG A 25 2.27 14.56 -4.02
CA ARG A 25 2.07 15.47 -2.88
C ARG A 25 0.74 16.21 -3.00
N LEU A 26 0.41 16.75 -4.17
CA LEU A 26 -0.90 17.38 -4.40
C LEU A 26 -2.06 16.41 -4.20
N PHE A 27 -1.91 15.17 -4.68
CA PHE A 27 -2.94 14.15 -4.53
C PHE A 27 -3.12 13.73 -3.05
N GLN A 28 -2.02 13.68 -2.30
CA GLN A 28 -2.00 13.39 -0.88
C GLN A 28 -2.52 14.54 -0.01
N ASP A 29 -2.43 15.79 -0.47
CA ASP A 29 -2.89 16.95 0.29
C ASP A 29 -4.37 17.29 -0.02
N HIS A 30 -4.87 16.99 -1.23
CA HIS A 30 -6.22 17.42 -1.67
C HIS A 30 -7.24 16.32 -1.89
N VAL A 31 -6.84 15.07 -2.16
CA VAL A 31 -7.77 14.01 -2.58
C VAL A 31 -7.84 12.87 -1.57
N THR A 32 -6.70 12.50 -1.02
CA THR A 32 -6.60 11.39 -0.07
C THR A 32 -6.13 11.90 1.27
N ALA A 33 -6.76 11.48 2.37
CA ALA A 33 -6.24 11.79 3.70
C ALA A 33 -4.80 11.25 3.83
N ARG A 34 -3.90 12.05 4.41
CA ARG A 34 -2.48 11.69 4.51
C ARG A 34 -2.32 10.35 5.24
N PRO A 35 -1.80 9.29 4.58
CA PRO A 35 -1.57 8.00 5.24
C PRO A 35 -0.57 8.18 6.39
N ARG A 36 -0.90 7.66 7.59
CA ARG A 36 -0.05 7.73 8.80
C ARG A 36 1.17 6.80 8.76
N GLY A 37 1.63 6.42 7.56
CA GLY A 37 2.69 5.43 7.36
C GLY A 37 2.26 4.01 7.79
N ARG A 38 3.20 3.07 7.69
CA ARG A 38 3.00 1.69 8.19
C ARG A 38 3.19 1.68 9.71
N PRO A 39 2.24 1.12 10.50
CA PRO A 39 2.43 0.91 11.93
C PRO A 39 3.69 0.06 12.19
N SER A 40 4.57 0.52 13.09
CA SER A 40 5.84 -0.14 13.39
C SER A 40 5.67 -1.54 14.02
N LYS A 41 4.55 -1.77 14.71
CA LYS A 41 4.23 -3.02 15.41
C LYS A 41 3.35 -3.98 14.59
N MET A 42 3.16 -3.72 13.29
CA MET A 42 2.29 -4.55 12.45
C MET A 42 2.84 -5.99 12.31
N VAL A 43 2.03 -6.99 12.67
CA VAL A 43 2.39 -8.43 12.61
C VAL A 43 1.43 -9.18 11.69
N PHE A 44 1.95 -10.11 10.90
CA PHE A 44 1.16 -11.02 10.06
C PHE A 44 1.17 -12.41 10.68
N ARG A 45 -0.01 -12.96 10.99
CA ARG A 45 -0.20 -14.31 11.50
C ARG A 45 -0.96 -15.15 10.49
N ARG A 46 -0.42 -16.31 10.12
CA ARG A 46 -1.14 -17.28 9.29
C ARG A 46 -2.21 -17.95 10.14
N VAL A 47 -3.47 -17.76 9.76
CA VAL A 47 -4.63 -18.35 10.44
C VAL A 47 -4.88 -19.74 9.93
N GLU A 48 -4.84 -19.90 8.60
CA GLU A 48 -5.17 -21.16 7.97
C GLU A 48 -4.39 -21.32 6.67
N SER A 49 -4.16 -22.55 6.29
CA SER A 49 -3.74 -22.88 4.94
C SER A 49 -4.33 -24.20 4.50
N SER A 50 -4.98 -24.19 3.35
CA SER A 50 -5.44 -25.40 2.69
C SER A 50 -4.61 -25.60 1.44
N GLN A 51 -3.86 -26.71 1.40
CA GLN A 51 -3.04 -27.09 0.24
C GLN A 51 -3.88 -27.64 -0.93
N LYS A 52 -5.17 -27.94 -0.70
CA LYS A 52 -6.10 -28.50 -1.70
C LYS A 52 -7.40 -27.70 -1.77
N ALA A 53 -7.34 -26.38 -1.67
CA ALA A 53 -8.51 -25.53 -1.85
C ALA A 53 -9.09 -25.69 -3.27
N LEU A 54 -10.40 -25.45 -3.42
CA LEU A 54 -11.12 -25.60 -4.69
C LEU A 54 -10.94 -26.99 -5.33
N GLY A 55 -11.04 -28.06 -4.54
CA GLY A 55 -10.90 -29.43 -5.02
C GLY A 55 -9.49 -29.79 -5.49
N GLY A 56 -8.46 -29.23 -4.84
CA GLY A 56 -7.05 -29.47 -5.20
C GLY A 56 -6.47 -28.52 -6.24
N LYS A 57 -7.26 -27.56 -6.77
CA LYS A 57 -6.83 -26.64 -7.83
C LYS A 57 -6.07 -25.42 -7.31
N ALA A 58 -6.13 -25.13 -6.02
CA ALA A 58 -5.49 -23.97 -5.44
C ALA A 58 -4.95 -24.23 -4.04
N ILE A 59 -3.94 -23.44 -3.66
CA ILE A 59 -3.48 -23.34 -2.27
C ILE A 59 -4.10 -22.07 -1.69
N ARG A 60 -5.00 -22.21 -0.72
CA ARG A 60 -5.55 -21.08 0.03
C ARG A 60 -4.69 -20.81 1.25
N LYS A 61 -4.35 -19.55 1.49
CA LYS A 61 -3.75 -19.08 2.76
C LYS A 61 -4.61 -17.95 3.31
N GLN A 62 -5.00 -18.07 4.56
CA GLN A 62 -5.70 -17.03 5.29
C GLN A 62 -4.73 -16.39 6.28
N VAL A 63 -4.58 -15.08 6.21
CA VAL A 63 -3.60 -14.31 7.00
C VAL A 63 -4.34 -13.25 7.80
N ARG A 64 -4.03 -13.17 9.08
CA ARG A 64 -4.46 -12.13 10.00
C ARG A 64 -3.36 -11.08 10.13
N VAL A 65 -3.71 -9.85 9.79
CA VAL A 65 -2.87 -8.67 9.97
C VAL A 65 -3.28 -8.01 11.28
N LEU A 66 -2.37 -7.99 12.25
CA LEU A 66 -2.53 -7.26 13.52
C LEU A 66 -1.87 -5.89 13.36
N PHE A 67 -2.63 -4.80 13.47
CA PHE A 67 -2.11 -3.46 13.18
C PHE A 67 -1.23 -2.91 14.32
N ASP A 68 -1.48 -3.32 15.57
CA ASP A 68 -0.71 -2.93 16.75
C ASP A 68 0.16 -4.06 17.33
N GLY A 69 0.14 -5.23 16.69
CA GLY A 69 0.89 -6.43 17.08
C GLY A 69 0.26 -7.24 18.21
N THR A 70 -0.90 -6.83 18.73
CA THR A 70 -1.61 -7.53 19.82
C THR A 70 -2.83 -8.27 19.29
N ASP A 71 -3.17 -9.41 19.89
CA ASP A 71 -4.37 -10.18 19.48
C ASP A 71 -5.69 -9.51 19.86
N LYS A 72 -5.66 -8.58 20.83
CA LYS A 72 -6.83 -7.80 21.29
C LYS A 72 -7.00 -6.48 20.52
N GLY A 73 -6.02 -6.10 19.71
CA GLY A 73 -6.01 -4.87 18.96
C GLY A 73 -6.78 -4.91 17.64
N PRO A 74 -6.81 -3.79 16.90
CA PRO A 74 -7.39 -3.74 15.57
C PRO A 74 -6.69 -4.76 14.66
N ARG A 75 -7.51 -5.62 14.04
CA ARG A 75 -7.04 -6.73 13.20
C ARG A 75 -7.86 -6.82 11.92
N TRP A 76 -7.20 -7.25 10.86
CA TRP A 76 -7.84 -7.61 9.60
C TRP A 76 -7.50 -9.06 9.26
N THR A 77 -8.43 -9.81 8.67
CA THR A 77 -8.19 -11.18 8.20
C THR A 77 -8.58 -11.25 6.73
N CYS A 78 -7.66 -11.71 5.88
CA CYS A 78 -7.86 -11.94 4.45
C CYS A 78 -7.54 -13.39 4.10
#